data_AF-A0A2N2PEE9-F1
#
_entry.id   AF-A0A2N2PEE9-F1
#
_cell.length_a   1.000
_cell.length_b   1.000
_cell.length_c   1.000
_cell.angle_alpha   90.00
_cell.angle_beta   90.00
_cell.angle_gamma   90.00
#
_symmetry.space_group_name_H-M   'P 1'
#
loop_
_entity.id
_entity.type
_entity.pdbx_description
1 polymer ?
#
loop_
_entity_poly.entity_id
_entity_poly.type
_entity_poly.pdbx_seq_one_letter_code
_entity_poly.pdbx_strand_id
1 'polypeptide(L)' 'MNVSLLSVEQVAQVLQVTPRTVRNLITRGRFPDAYKIDPEAKRSDWRIPQQNLADFLQKQQPTKIVEH' A
#
# COMPACT_ATOMS: atom_id res chain seq x y z
N MET A 1 -20.08 1.31 3.48
CA MET A 1 -18.69 1.79 3.46
C MET A 1 -18.02 1.20 2.23
N ASN A 2 -17.66 2.00 1.24
CA ASN A 2 -17.02 1.49 0.03
C ASN A 2 -15.53 1.33 0.32
N VAL A 3 -15.08 0.09 0.42
CA VAL A 3 -13.64 -0.23 0.54
C VAL A 3 -13.00 -0.09 -0.83
N SER A 4 -12.39 1.07 -1.09
CA SER A 4 -11.59 1.28 -2.31
C SER A 4 -10.32 0.43 -2.23
N LEU A 5 -10.27 -0.63 -3.03
CA LEU A 5 -9.14 -1.53 -3.14
C LEU A 5 -8.27 -1.13 -4.32
N LEU A 6 -6.98 -0.89 -4.05
CA LEU A 6 -6.00 -0.50 -5.06
C LEU A 6 -5.16 -1.70 -5.47
N SER A 7 -4.81 -1.75 -6.75
CA SER A 7 -3.79 -2.69 -7.27
C SER A 7 -2.39 -2.22 -6.89
N VAL A 8 -1.41 -3.13 -6.92
CA VAL A 8 0.02 -2.79 -6.79
C VAL A 8 0.44 -1.66 -7.74
N GLU A 9 -0.05 -1.68 -8.99
CA GLU A 9 0.28 -0.66 -9.98
C GLU A 9 -0.26 0.72 -9.62
N GLN A 10 -1.49 0.78 -9.12
CA GLN A 10 -2.08 2.05 -8.68
C GLN A 10 -1.31 2.61 -7.47
N VAL A 11 -0.98 1.76 -6.50
CA VAL A 11 -0.17 2.17 -5.35
C VAL A 11 1.23 2.61 -5.78
N ALA A 12 1.83 1.92 -6.76
CA ALA A 12 3.13 2.29 -7.32
C ALA A 12 3.10 3.68 -7.97
N GLN A 13 2.03 4.01 -8.70
CA GLN A 13 1.83 5.34 -9.27
C GLN A 13 1.68 6.42 -8.19
N VAL A 14 0.87 6.16 -7.15
CA VAL A 14 0.67 7.14 -6.06
C VAL A 14 1.95 7.39 -5.27
N LEU A 15 2.70 6.33 -4.97
CA LEU A 15 3.96 6.41 -4.24
C LEU A 15 5.16 6.79 -5.13
N GLN A 16 4.96 6.92 -6.44
CA GLN A 16 6.01 7.12 -7.44
C GLN A 16 7.19 6.12 -7.31
N VAL A 17 6.88 4.85 -7.03
CA VAL A 17 7.87 3.77 -6.94
C VAL A 17 7.55 2.67 -7.95
N THR A 18 8.45 1.69 -8.07
CA THR A 18 8.18 0.53 -8.91
C THR A 18 7.17 -0.43 -8.26
N PRO A 19 6.36 -1.17 -9.03
CA PRO A 19 5.50 -2.24 -8.50
C PRO A 19 6.27 -3.30 -7.69
N ARG A 20 7.54 -3.54 -8.04
CA ARG A 20 8.44 -4.42 -7.29
C ARG A 20 8.73 -3.87 -5.90
N THR A 21 8.95 -2.56 -5.78
CA THR A 21 9.11 -1.88 -4.48
C THR A 21 7.85 -2.05 -3.64
N VAL A 22 6.67 -1.84 -4.21
CA VAL A 22 5.39 -2.02 -3.50
C VAL A 22 5.23 -3.44 -2.99
N ARG A 23 5.51 -4.47 -3.81
CA ARG A 23 5.50 -5.87 -3.36
C ARG A 23 6.47 -6.11 -2.19
N ASN A 24 7.65 -5.52 -2.24
CA ASN A 24 8.63 -5.62 -1.15
C ASN A 24 8.09 -4.96 0.14
N LEU A 25 7.42 -3.81 0.04
CA LEU A 25 6.77 -3.15 1.17
C LEU A 25 5.66 -4.02 1.79
N ILE A 26 4.84 -4.67 0.96
CA ILE A 26 3.84 -5.64 1.42
C ILE A 26 4.52 -6.78 2.19
N THR A 27 5.55 -7.41 1.60
CA THR A 27 6.27 -8.51 2.26
C THR A 27 7.00 -8.10 3.54
N ARG A 28 7.33 -6.81 3.67
CA ARG A 28 7.91 -6.22 4.90
C ARG A 28 6.87 -5.85 5.95
N GLY A 29 5.59 -6.14 5.71
CA GLY A 29 4.51 -5.83 6.65
C GLY A 29 4.14 -4.35 6.73
N ARG A 30 4.53 -3.54 5.73
CA ARG A 30 4.16 -2.10 5.70
C ARG A 30 2.70 -1.88 5.31
N PHE A 31 2.07 -2.89 4.73
CA PHE A 31 0.64 -2.91 4.39
C PHE A 31 -0.01 -4.12 5.08
N PRO A 32 -0.47 -4.00 6.34
CA PRO A 32 -1.00 -5.12 7.12
C PRO A 32 -2.25 -5.76 6.49
N ASP A 33 -3.20 -4.96 6.04
CA ASP A 33 -4.42 -5.42 5.36
C ASP A 33 -4.27 -5.69 3.85
N ALA A 34 -3.05 -5.77 3.32
CA ALA A 34 -2.87 -6.17 1.92
C ALA A 34 -3.02 -7.69 1.76
N TYR A 35 -3.83 -8.09 0.78
CA TYR A 35 -4.12 -9.52 0.53
C TYR A 35 -4.03 -9.85 -0.95
N LYS A 36 -3.80 -11.13 -1.26
CA LYS A 36 -3.89 -11.65 -2.64
C LYS A 36 -5.33 -12.01 -2.94
N ILE A 37 -5.78 -11.71 -4.15
CA ILE A 37 -7.13 -12.13 -4.61
C ILE A 37 -7.25 -13.66 -4.59
N ASP A 38 -6.20 -14.33 -5.05
CA ASP A 38 -6.11 -15.78 -5.08
C ASP A 38 -4.82 -16.21 -4.35
N PRO A 39 -4.90 -16.81 -3.16
CA PRO A 39 -3.70 -17.18 -2.40
C PRO A 39 -2.94 -18.38 -2.99
N GLU A 40 -3.59 -19.21 -3.80
CA GLU A 40 -3.04 -20.47 -4.33
C GLU A 40 -2.28 -20.28 -5.65
N ALA A 41 -2.63 -19.26 -6.43
CA ALA A 41 -1.97 -18.96 -7.69
C ALA A 41 -0.65 -18.21 -7.50
N LYS A 42 0.36 -18.65 -8.26
CA LYS A 42 1.71 -18.04 -8.27
C LYS A 42 1.75 -16.59 -8.76
N ARG A 43 0.76 -16.16 -9.56
CA ARG A 43 0.70 -14.83 -10.20
C ARG A 43 -0.54 -14.03 -9.82
N SER A 44 -1.00 -14.17 -8.59
CA SER A 44 -2.18 -13.43 -8.13
C SER A 44 -1.89 -11.96 -7.86
N ASP A 45 -2.84 -11.13 -8.25
CA ASP A 45 -2.82 -9.72 -7.95
C ASP A 45 -3.00 -9.46 -6.45
N TRP A 46 -2.26 -8.48 -5.95
CA TRP A 46 -2.44 -7.97 -4.60
C TRP A 46 -3.45 -6.83 -4.61
N ARG A 47 -4.33 -6.85 -3.61
CA ARG A 47 -5.27 -5.79 -3.28
C ARG A 47 -4.81 -5.13 -2.00
N ILE A 48 -4.65 -3.81 -2.07
CA ILE A 48 -4.22 -2.98 -0.95
C ILE A 48 -5.39 -2.02 -0.66
N PRO A 49 -5.95 -2.04 0.55
CA PRO A 49 -6.96 -1.05 0.94
C PRO A 49 -6.40 0.37 0.86
N GLN A 50 -7.18 1.31 0.33
CA GLN A 50 -6.79 2.71 0.25
C GLN A 50 -6.45 3.30 1.63
N GLN A 51 -7.13 2.85 2.69
CA GLN A 51 -6.86 3.26 4.07
C GLN A 51 -5.41 2.95 4.47
N ASN A 52 -4.90 1.79 4.07
CA ASN A 52 -3.54 1.36 4.35
C ASN A 52 -2.50 2.24 3.65
N LEU A 53 -2.81 2.68 2.42
CA LEU A 53 -1.99 3.63 1.69
C LEU A 53 -1.95 4.99 2.39
N ALA A 54 -3.11 5.48 2.85
CA ALA A 54 -3.19 6.73 3.58
C ALA A 54 -2.40 6.68 4.90
N ASP A 55 -2.49 5.57 5.63
CA ASP A 55 -1.74 5.36 6.88
C ASP A 55 -0.22 5.31 6.64
N PHE A 56 0.19 4.64 5.55
CA PHE A 56 1.59 4.60 5.12
C PHE A 56 2.12 5.99 4.77
N LEU A 57 1.35 6.80 4.03
CA LEU A 57 1.72 8.18 3.67
C LEU A 57 1.81 9.09 4.91
N GLN A 58 0.90 8.93 5.87
CA GLN A 58 0.95 9.65 7.14
C GLN A 58 2.22 9.31 7.94
N LYS A 59 2.61 8.03 7.98
CA LYS A 59 3.85 7.59 8.64
C LYS A 59 5.13 8.08 7.94
N GLN A 60 5.07 8.37 6.65
CA GLN A 60 6.22 8.87 5.87
C GLN A 60 6.37 10.38 5.90
N GLN A 61 5.32 11.12 6.23
CA GLN A 61 5.48 12.54 6.52
C GLN A 61 6.06 12.65 7.93
N PRO A 62 7.32 13.12 8.11
CA PRO A 62 7.72 13.58 9.42
C PRO A 62 6.73 14.68 9.76
N THR A 63 5.98 14.50 10.83
CA THR A 63 5.13 15.54 11.41
C THR A 63 5.95 16.82 11.40
N LYS A 64 5.65 17.75 10.48
CA LYS A 64 5.99 19.15 10.71
C LYS A 64 5.11 19.54 11.89
N ILE A 65 5.60 19.28 13.09
CA ILE A 65 5.27 20.05 14.27
C ILE A 65 5.72 21.47 13.92
N VAL A 66 4.85 22.20 13.25
CA VAL A 66 4.89 23.65 13.20
C VAL A 66 4.43 24.08 14.58
N GLU A 67 5.43 24.30 15.45
CA GLU A 67 5.28 25.01 16.70
C GLU A 67 4.68 26.40 16.39
N HIS A 68 3.68 26.81 17.16
CA HIS A 68 3.19 28.19 17.27
C HIS A 68 3.29 28.60 18.73
#